data_AF-A0A934ZWZ9-F1
#
_entry.id   AF-A0A934ZWZ9-F1
#
_cell.length_a   1.000
_cell.length_b   1.000
_cell.length_c   1.000
_cell.angle_alpha   90.00
_cell.angle_beta   90.00
_cell.angle_gamma   90.00
#
_symmetry.space_group_name_H-M   'P 1'
#
loop_
_entity.id
_entity.type
_entity.pdbx_description
1 polymer ?
#
loop_
_entity_poly.entity_id
_entity_poly.type
_entity_poly.pdbx_seq_one_letter_code
_entity_poly.pdbx_strand_id
1 'polypeptide(L)'
;MVQTVEIPLNEDGVLKKISKPSLSKYGIYVIRNGNVVIRVGESSSGFERISKGFRVKLRHIRKGKEKKNYLAYSWRENYKGLTLHVDYFSLDASPFSEDHLRRALEAEITFQFRIALRAWPQSMSEIHFLERYRENTSLVIKASEAIGHYGYEYNVAV
;
A
#
# COMPACT_ATOMS: atom_id res chain seq x y z
N MET A 1 5.96 10.98 -8.89
CA MET A 1 7.29 10.54 -8.42
C MET A 1 7.11 9.40 -7.44
N VAL A 2 7.87 8.32 -7.60
CA VAL A 2 7.85 7.16 -6.68
C VAL A 2 9.04 7.27 -5.75
N GLN A 3 8.83 7.00 -4.46
CA GLN A 3 9.91 6.86 -3.50
C GLN A 3 9.84 5.48 -2.85
N THR A 4 10.92 4.72 -2.94
CA THR A 4 11.05 3.43 -2.26
C THR A 4 11.71 3.61 -0.90
N VAL A 5 11.08 3.06 0.13
CA VAL A 5 11.56 3.11 1.51
C VAL A 5 11.78 1.69 2.01
N GLU A 6 12.99 1.41 2.47
CA GLU A 6 13.31 0.14 3.10
C GLU A 6 12.82 0.11 4.55
N ILE A 7 12.15 -0.98 4.91
CA ILE A 7 11.55 -1.22 6.22
C ILE A 7 12.19 -2.47 6.82
N PRO A 8 13.32 -2.33 7.54
CA PRO A 8 13.92 -3.45 8.24
C PRO A 8 13.07 -3.82 9.46
N LEU A 9 12.58 -5.06 9.50
CA LEU A 9 11.86 -5.61 10.62
C LEU A 9 12.82 -6.36 11.54
N ASN A 10 12.67 -6.17 12.85
CA ASN A 10 13.41 -6.98 13.82
C ASN A 10 12.80 -8.40 13.95
N GLU A 11 13.37 -9.22 14.84
CA GLU A 11 12.86 -10.56 15.18
C GLU A 11 11.42 -10.58 15.72
N ASP A 12 10.93 -9.43 16.21
CA ASP A 12 9.53 -9.27 16.63
C ASP A 12 8.60 -8.84 15.48
N GLY A 13 9.13 -8.64 14.27
CA GLY A 13 8.38 -8.14 13.11
C GLY A 13 8.07 -6.64 13.19
N VAL A 14 8.81 -5.90 14.01
CA VAL A 14 8.59 -4.50 14.36
C VAL A 14 9.72 -3.61 13.82
N LEU A 15 9.34 -2.45 13.30
CA LEU A 15 10.26 -1.40 12.91
C LEU A 15 10.73 -0.61 14.14
N LYS A 16 12.04 -0.56 14.41
CA LYS A 16 12.57 0.23 15.55
C LYS A 16 12.60 1.73 15.25
N LYS A 17 13.33 2.14 14.23
CA LYS A 17 13.46 3.55 13.82
C LYS A 17 13.93 3.61 12.37
N ILE A 18 13.36 4.54 11.60
CA ILE A 18 13.88 4.94 10.29
C ILE A 18 13.80 6.45 10.17
N SER A 19 14.64 7.03 9.30
CA SER A 19 14.46 8.40 8.84
C SER A 19 13.10 8.52 8.16
N LYS A 20 12.27 9.49 8.59
CA LYS A 20 10.99 9.74 7.93
C LYS A 20 11.27 10.42 6.59
N PRO A 21 11.01 9.78 5.44
CA PRO A 21 11.10 10.46 4.16
C PRO A 21 10.04 11.57 4.11
N SER A 22 10.38 12.66 3.41
CA SER A 22 9.42 13.73 3.12
C SER A 22 8.54 13.28 1.96
N LEU A 23 7.40 12.67 2.29
CA LEU A 23 6.39 12.23 1.33
C LEU A 23 5.20 13.17 1.34
N SER A 24 4.54 13.29 0.19
CA SER A 24 3.24 13.97 0.09
C SER A 24 2.24 13.40 1.10
N LYS A 25 1.27 14.22 1.50
CA LYS A 25 0.19 13.80 2.38
C LYS A 25 -0.66 12.69 1.75
N TYR A 26 -0.96 12.82 0.46
CA TYR A 26 -1.79 11.87 -0.28
C TYR A 26 -0.91 10.96 -1.13
N GLY A 27 -1.23 9.67 -1.16
CA GLY A 27 -0.51 8.70 -1.96
C GLY A 27 -1.07 7.30 -1.91
N ILE A 28 -0.63 6.47 -2.84
CA ILE A 28 -0.76 5.01 -2.77
C ILE A 28 0.58 4.44 -2.34
N TYR A 29 0.58 3.42 -1.51
CA TYR A 29 1.76 2.66 -1.19
C TYR A 29 1.59 1.19 -1.55
N VAL A 30 2.67 0.59 -2.01
CA VAL A 30 2.79 -0.85 -2.24
C VAL A 30 3.87 -1.38 -1.31
N ILE A 31 3.52 -2.42 -0.53
CA ILE A 31 4.45 -3.13 0.33
C ILE A 31 4.82 -4.43 -0.35
N ARG A 32 6.12 -4.69 -0.50
CA ARG A 32 6.63 -5.91 -1.15
C ARG A 32 7.86 -6.49 -0.46
N ASN A 33 8.08 -7.77 -0.72
CA ASN A 33 9.33 -8.48 -0.44
C ASN A 33 9.88 -9.05 -1.76
N GLY A 34 10.97 -8.48 -2.28
CA GLY A 34 11.40 -8.77 -3.64
C GLY A 34 10.30 -8.41 -4.65
N ASN A 35 9.89 -9.40 -5.46
CA ASN A 35 8.81 -9.28 -6.46
C ASN A 35 7.41 -9.63 -5.91
N VAL A 36 7.32 -10.09 -4.66
CA VAL A 36 6.04 -10.46 -4.06
C VAL A 36 5.34 -9.23 -3.51
N VAL A 37 4.21 -8.87 -4.11
CA VAL A 37 3.34 -7.80 -3.61
C VAL A 37 2.55 -8.31 -2.42
N ILE A 38 2.80 -7.72 -1.26
CA ILE A 38 2.17 -8.10 0.01
C ILE A 38 0.86 -7.32 0.18
N ARG A 39 0.91 -6.01 -0.06
CA ARG A 39 -0.22 -5.12 0.20
C ARG A 39 -0.16 -3.88 -0.69
N VAL A 40 -1.34 -3.42 -1.11
CA VAL A 40 -1.55 -2.07 -1.64
C VAL A 40 -2.38 -1.30 -0.61
N GLY A 41 -2.17 0.00 -0.47
CA GLY A 41 -2.99 0.82 0.41
C GLY A 41 -2.94 2.31 0.07
N GLU A 42 -3.99 3.03 0.45
CA GLU A 42 -4.00 4.50 0.40
C GLU A 42 -3.44 5.14 1.67
N SER A 43 -2.91 6.36 1.52
CA SER A 43 -2.61 7.24 2.65
C SER A 43 -3.11 8.65 2.38
N SER A 44 -3.74 9.22 3.41
CA SER A 44 -4.11 10.64 3.54
C SER A 44 -3.27 11.38 4.59
N SER A 45 -2.17 10.77 5.04
CA SER A 45 -1.29 11.28 6.09
C SER A 45 0.20 10.98 5.81
N GLY A 46 0.53 10.78 4.55
CA GLY A 46 1.89 10.47 4.09
C GLY A 46 2.43 9.18 4.70
N PHE A 47 3.74 9.18 4.95
CA PHE A 47 4.46 8.04 5.50
C PHE A 47 4.15 7.76 6.98
N GLU A 48 3.60 8.73 7.72
CA GLU A 48 3.45 8.61 9.17
C GLU A 48 2.53 7.44 9.54
N ARG A 49 1.40 7.30 8.85
CA ARG A 49 0.46 6.18 9.07
C ARG A 49 1.09 4.82 8.78
N ILE A 50 1.87 4.72 7.70
CA ILE A 50 2.58 3.49 7.33
C ILE A 50 3.59 3.13 8.43
N SER A 51 4.44 4.10 8.81
CA SER A 51 5.45 3.90 9.86
C SER A 51 4.85 3.51 11.21
N LYS A 52 3.68 4.06 11.58
CA LYS A 52 2.94 3.68 12.79
C LYS A 52 2.49 2.22 12.71
N GLY A 53 1.93 1.80 11.57
CA GLY A 53 1.55 0.41 11.33
C GLY A 53 2.70 -0.57 11.59
N PHE A 54 3.91 -0.22 11.15
CA PHE A 54 5.11 -1.03 11.36
C PHE A 54 5.73 -0.97 12.77
N ARG A 55 5.41 0.03 13.58
CA ARG A 55 5.97 0.19 14.95
C ARG A 55 5.12 -0.48 16.03
N VAL A 56 3.86 -0.81 15.73
CA VAL A 56 2.97 -1.49 16.66
C VAL A 56 3.47 -2.90 16.94
N LYS A 57 3.54 -3.27 18.23
CA LYS A 57 3.99 -4.60 18.68
C LYS A 57 2.92 -5.65 18.36
N LEU A 58 3.30 -6.71 17.64
CA LEU A 58 2.39 -7.81 17.27
C LEU A 58 1.73 -8.51 18.48
N ARG A 59 2.38 -8.50 19.66
CA ARG A 59 1.80 -9.06 20.88
C ARG A 59 0.49 -8.40 21.32
N HIS A 60 0.25 -7.13 20.97
CA HIS A 60 -1.01 -6.44 21.27
C HIS A 60 -2.12 -6.86 20.29
N ILE A 61 -1.76 -7.08 19.03
CA ILE A 61 -2.63 -7.63 17.97
C ILE A 61 -3.12 -9.02 18.38
N ARG A 62 -2.23 -9.93 18.79
CA ARG A 62 -2.60 -11.31 19.19
C ARG A 62 -3.52 -11.40 20.40
N LYS A 63 -3.48 -10.40 21.30
CA LYS A 63 -4.30 -10.39 22.52
C LYS A 63 -5.71 -9.80 22.31
N GLY A 64 -6.06 -9.42 21.08
CA GLY A 64 -7.37 -8.82 20.76
C GLY A 64 -7.61 -7.45 21.41
N LYS A 65 -6.55 -6.80 21.92
CA LYS A 65 -6.64 -5.58 22.75
C LYS A 65 -6.51 -4.28 21.97
N GLU A 66 -6.39 -4.31 20.63
CA GLU A 66 -6.12 -3.11 19.82
C GLU A 66 -7.20 -2.75 18.80
N LYS A 67 -7.22 -1.47 18.44
CA LYS A 67 -8.16 -0.82 17.50
C LYS A 67 -8.15 -1.53 16.13
N LYS A 68 -9.33 -1.77 15.55
CA LYS A 68 -9.59 -2.44 14.25
C LYS A 68 -8.55 -2.14 13.14
N ASN A 69 -8.04 -0.91 13.08
CA ASN A 69 -7.15 -0.45 12.01
C ASN A 69 -5.71 -0.99 12.07
N TYR A 70 -5.22 -1.47 13.23
CA TYR A 70 -3.84 -1.98 13.35
C TYR A 70 -3.71 -3.48 13.09
N LEU A 71 -4.82 -4.22 13.12
CA LEU A 71 -4.88 -5.62 12.66
C LEU A 71 -4.48 -5.75 11.19
N ALA A 72 -4.63 -4.68 10.40
CA ALA A 72 -4.21 -4.63 8.99
C ALA A 72 -2.70 -4.84 8.78
N TYR A 73 -1.89 -4.88 9.85
CA TYR A 73 -0.44 -5.10 9.82
C TYR A 73 -0.01 -6.38 10.56
N SER A 74 -0.93 -7.28 10.90
CA SER A 74 -0.63 -8.55 11.58
C SER A 74 0.21 -9.51 10.72
N TRP A 75 0.03 -9.47 9.40
CA TRP A 75 0.75 -10.28 8.41
C TRP A 75 2.27 -10.12 8.47
N ARG A 76 2.78 -9.02 9.06
CA ARG A 76 4.22 -8.80 9.29
C ARG A 76 4.86 -9.88 10.16
N GLU A 77 4.06 -10.64 10.91
CA GLU A 77 4.52 -11.82 11.62
C GLU A 77 5.27 -12.81 10.73
N ASN A 78 4.87 -12.90 9.45
CA ASN A 78 5.47 -13.79 8.46
C ASN A 78 6.78 -13.24 7.87
N TYR A 79 7.20 -12.04 8.27
CA TYR A 79 8.32 -11.30 7.69
C TYR A 79 9.34 -10.83 8.75
N LYS A 80 9.38 -11.51 9.90
CA LYS A 80 10.34 -11.22 10.98
C LYS A 80 11.77 -11.36 10.50
N GLY A 81 12.63 -10.43 10.93
CA GLY A 81 14.05 -10.39 10.53
C GLY A 81 14.29 -10.01 9.06
N LEU A 82 13.25 -9.74 8.26
CA LEU A 82 13.37 -9.37 6.86
C LEU A 82 13.28 -7.85 6.65
N THR A 83 13.80 -7.40 5.51
CA THR A 83 13.63 -6.02 5.02
C THR A 83 12.54 -5.99 3.95
N LEU A 84 11.47 -5.25 4.23
CA LEU A 84 10.39 -5.01 3.27
C LEU A 84 10.64 -3.70 2.52
N HIS A 85 10.04 -3.56 1.35
CA HIS A 85 10.08 -2.33 0.57
C HIS A 85 8.70 -1.69 0.53
N VAL A 86 8.65 -0.38 0.74
CA VAL A 86 7.44 0.43 0.59
C VAL A 86 7.67 1.40 -0.57
N ASP A 87 7.03 1.13 -1.70
CA ASP A 87 7.03 2.06 -2.83
C ASP A 87 5.84 3.01 -2.67
N TYR A 88 6.13 4.30 -2.51
CA TYR A 88 5.13 5.33 -2.27
C TYR A 88 4.95 6.21 -3.51
N PHE A 89 3.74 6.21 -4.04
CA PHE A 89 3.30 6.98 -5.20
C PHE A 89 2.61 8.24 -4.71
N SER A 90 3.32 9.37 -4.78
CA SER A 90 2.77 10.67 -4.40
C SER A 90 1.63 11.10 -5.31
N LEU A 91 0.53 11.54 -4.71
CA LEU A 91 -0.64 12.08 -5.39
C LEU A 91 -0.82 13.56 -5.08
N ASP A 92 -1.32 14.29 -6.08
CA ASP A 92 -1.71 15.68 -5.92
C ASP A 92 -2.99 15.78 -5.07
N ALA A 93 -3.09 16.87 -4.29
CA ALA A 93 -4.24 17.09 -3.42
C ALA A 93 -5.57 17.24 -4.18
N SER A 94 -5.53 17.76 -5.40
CA SER A 94 -6.66 17.68 -6.32
C SER A 94 -6.28 16.73 -7.46
N PRO A 95 -7.09 15.71 -7.79
CA PRO A 95 -8.38 15.36 -7.21
C PRO A 95 -8.30 14.43 -5.97
N PHE A 96 -7.11 13.97 -5.58
CA PHE A 96 -6.96 12.85 -4.63
C PHE A 96 -7.02 13.22 -3.14
N SER A 97 -7.52 14.40 -2.76
CA SER A 97 -7.89 14.68 -1.37
C SER A 97 -9.19 13.95 -0.98
N GLU A 98 -10.01 13.59 -1.96
CA GLU A 98 -11.23 12.81 -1.78
C GLU A 98 -10.91 11.34 -1.50
N ASP A 99 -11.54 10.77 -0.46
CA ASP A 99 -11.26 9.41 -0.01
C ASP A 99 -11.66 8.35 -1.04
N HIS A 100 -12.80 8.54 -1.70
CA HIS A 100 -13.32 7.58 -2.64
C HIS A 100 -12.43 7.44 -3.89
N LEU A 101 -11.81 8.51 -4.38
CA LEU A 101 -10.95 8.44 -5.56
C LEU A 101 -9.62 7.76 -5.24
N ARG A 102 -9.05 8.00 -4.05
CA ARG A 102 -7.88 7.24 -3.56
C ARG A 102 -8.19 5.77 -3.37
N ARG A 103 -9.35 5.43 -2.79
CA ARG A 103 -9.77 4.03 -2.62
C ARG A 103 -10.02 3.34 -3.96
N ALA A 104 -10.64 4.04 -4.92
CA ALA A 104 -10.82 3.54 -6.28
C ALA A 104 -9.46 3.27 -6.94
N LEU A 105 -8.49 4.17 -6.78
CA LEU A 105 -7.13 4.00 -7.29
C LEU A 105 -6.40 2.82 -6.61
N GLU A 106 -6.53 2.66 -5.29
CA GLU A 106 -6.01 1.49 -4.55
C GLU A 106 -6.59 0.18 -5.11
N ALA A 107 -7.90 0.14 -5.33
CA ALA A 107 -8.58 -1.03 -5.86
C ALA A 107 -8.15 -1.35 -7.29
N GLU A 108 -8.05 -0.34 -8.15
CA GLU A 108 -7.61 -0.51 -9.54
C GLU A 108 -6.18 -1.04 -9.61
N ILE A 109 -5.22 -0.44 -8.88
CA ILE A 109 -3.84 -0.92 -8.84
C ILE A 109 -3.79 -2.36 -8.31
N THR A 110 -4.59 -2.68 -7.30
CA THR A 110 -4.68 -4.04 -6.75
C THR A 110 -5.18 -5.03 -7.80
N PHE A 111 -6.16 -4.64 -8.61
CA PHE A 111 -6.71 -5.45 -9.67
C PHE A 111 -5.74 -5.65 -10.83
N GLN A 112 -5.02 -4.60 -11.23
CA GLN A 112 -3.98 -4.70 -12.25
C GLN A 112 -2.84 -5.61 -11.81
N PHE A 113 -2.43 -5.58 -10.54
CA PHE A 113 -1.52 -6.59 -9.99
C PHE A 113 -2.12 -8.00 -10.07
N ARG A 114 -3.40 -8.17 -9.77
CA ARG A 114 -4.08 -9.47 -9.88
C ARG A 114 -4.04 -10.02 -11.30
N ILE A 115 -4.24 -9.18 -12.31
CA ILE A 115 -4.13 -9.56 -13.73
C ILE A 115 -2.69 -9.95 -14.04
N ALA A 116 -1.72 -9.06 -13.77
CA ALA A 116 -0.33 -9.23 -14.15
C ALA A 116 0.34 -10.43 -13.45
N LEU A 117 0.10 -10.59 -12.15
CA LEU A 117 0.75 -11.61 -11.32
C LEU A 117 -0.03 -12.92 -11.26
N ARG A 118 -1.26 -12.95 -11.79
CA ARG A 118 -2.22 -14.06 -11.61
C ARG A 118 -2.36 -14.46 -10.14
N ALA A 119 -2.24 -13.49 -9.22
CA ALA A 119 -2.36 -13.67 -7.78
C ALA A 119 -2.82 -12.36 -7.13
N TRP A 120 -3.66 -12.45 -6.08
CA TRP A 120 -3.98 -11.27 -5.28
C TRP A 120 -2.79 -10.90 -4.39
N PRO A 121 -2.61 -9.61 -4.04
CA PRO A 121 -1.71 -9.24 -2.95
C PRO A 121 -2.07 -10.00 -1.67
N GLN A 122 -1.05 -10.48 -0.97
CA GLN A 122 -1.23 -11.49 0.07
C GLN A 122 -2.01 -11.02 1.31
N SER A 123 -2.07 -9.72 1.56
CA SER A 123 -2.56 -9.17 2.83
C SER A 123 -3.42 -7.92 2.63
N MET A 124 -4.44 -8.08 1.78
CA MET A 124 -5.55 -7.13 1.65
C MET A 124 -6.64 -7.47 2.66
N SER A 125 -7.08 -6.46 3.41
CA SER A 125 -8.14 -6.61 4.42
C SER A 125 -9.53 -6.35 3.84
N GLU A 126 -9.63 -5.39 2.93
CA GLU A 126 -10.86 -4.98 2.25
C GLU A 126 -10.45 -4.20 1.00
N ILE A 127 -11.16 -4.40 -0.11
CA ILE A 127 -10.95 -3.67 -1.37
C ILE A 127 -12.32 -3.14 -1.81
N HIS A 128 -12.39 -1.84 -2.05
CA HIS A 128 -13.62 -1.16 -2.46
C HIS A 128 -13.56 -0.87 -3.96
N PHE A 129 -14.15 -1.75 -4.77
CA PHE A 129 -14.32 -1.51 -6.20
C PHE A 129 -15.41 -0.47 -6.42
N LEU A 130 -15.03 0.68 -6.97
CA LEU A 130 -15.94 1.80 -7.22
C LEU A 130 -16.06 2.00 -8.73
N GLU A 131 -16.83 1.12 -9.39
CA GLU A 131 -16.97 1.03 -10.86
C GLU A 131 -17.21 2.38 -11.55
N ARG A 132 -17.95 3.29 -10.92
CA ARG A 132 -18.20 4.63 -11.47
C ARG A 132 -16.95 5.48 -11.73
N TYR A 133 -15.80 5.12 -11.14
CA TYR A 133 -14.52 5.83 -11.34
C TYR A 133 -13.57 5.10 -12.27
N ARG A 134 -13.98 3.96 -12.84
CA ARG A 134 -13.10 3.13 -13.67
C ARG A 134 -12.60 3.86 -14.91
N GLU A 135 -13.45 4.68 -15.51
CA GLU A 135 -13.13 5.52 -16.66
C GLU A 135 -12.57 6.90 -16.27
N ASN A 136 -12.36 7.16 -14.98
CA ASN A 136 -11.82 8.45 -14.54
C ASN A 136 -10.37 8.60 -15.02
N THR A 137 -10.14 9.58 -15.89
CA THR A 137 -8.84 9.81 -16.55
C THR A 137 -7.69 9.98 -15.57
N SER A 138 -7.90 10.71 -14.46
CA SER A 138 -6.85 10.90 -13.46
C SER A 138 -6.49 9.61 -12.75
N LEU A 139 -7.48 8.77 -12.45
CA LEU A 139 -7.27 7.45 -11.86
C LEU A 139 -6.52 6.53 -12.82
N VAL A 140 -6.98 6.42 -14.08
CA VAL A 140 -6.36 5.55 -15.10
C VAL A 140 -4.90 5.94 -15.33
N ILE A 141 -4.60 7.24 -15.45
CA ILE A 141 -3.22 7.72 -15.60
C ILE A 141 -2.38 7.30 -14.41
N LYS A 142 -2.86 7.51 -13.17
CA LYS A 142 -2.10 7.19 -11.96
C LYS A 142 -1.95 5.68 -11.72
N ALA A 143 -2.95 4.89 -12.08
CA ALA A 143 -2.87 3.45 -12.02
C ALA A 143 -1.86 2.93 -13.06
N SER A 144 -1.90 3.45 -14.28
CA SER A 144 -0.93 3.11 -15.33
C SER A 144 0.51 3.47 -14.95
N GLU A 145 0.73 4.68 -14.41
CA GLU A 145 2.04 5.09 -13.86
C GLU A 145 2.51 4.12 -12.76
N ALA A 146 1.62 3.74 -11.85
CA ALA A 146 1.96 2.86 -10.74
C ALA A 146 2.29 1.43 -11.19
N ILE A 147 1.53 0.89 -12.14
CA ILE A 147 1.72 -0.46 -12.68
C ILE A 147 2.95 -0.53 -13.58
N GLY A 148 3.16 0.49 -14.41
CA GLY A 148 4.35 0.63 -15.26
C GLY A 148 5.65 0.71 -14.47
N HIS A 149 5.63 1.25 -13.24
CA HIS A 149 6.80 1.24 -12.35
C HIS A 149 7.33 -0.18 -12.08
N TYR A 150 6.48 -1.20 -12.12
CA TYR A 150 6.85 -2.61 -11.94
C TYR A 150 7.11 -3.35 -13.25
N GLY A 151 7.12 -2.65 -14.39
CA GLY A 151 7.33 -3.25 -15.71
C GLY A 151 6.11 -4.00 -16.25
N TYR A 152 4.91 -3.76 -15.71
CA TYR A 152 3.67 -4.33 -16.20
C TYR A 152 2.92 -3.33 -17.08
N GLU A 153 2.13 -3.84 -18.02
CA GLU A 153 1.22 -3.04 -18.83
C GLU A 153 -0.12 -2.87 -18.13
N TYR A 154 -0.65 -1.65 -18.17
CA TYR A 154 -2.00 -1.37 -17.68
C TYR A 154 -3.04 -1.97 -18.63
N ASN A 155 -3.90 -2.83 -18.11
CA ASN A 155 -4.93 -3.49 -18.90
C ASN A 155 -6.24 -2.68 -18.85
N VAL A 156 -6.62 -2.10 -20.00
CA VAL A 156 -7.84 -1.29 -20.16
C VAL A 156 -9.09 -2.17 -20.35
N ALA A 157 -8.93 -3.46 -20.67
CA ALA A 157 -9.97 -4.29 -21.30
C ALA A 157 -10.80 -5.16 -20.33
N VAL A 158 -11.19 -4.62 -19.17
CA VAL A 158 -12.17 -5.27 -18.28
C VAL A 158 -13.23 -4.26 -17.88
#